data_AF-A0A7C0YSG2-F1
#
_entry.id   AF-A0A7C0YSG2-F1
#
_cell.length_a   1.000
_cell.length_b   1.000
_cell.length_c   1.000
_cell.angle_alpha   90.00
_cell.angle_beta   90.00
_cell.angle_gamma   90.00
#
_symmetry.space_group_name_H-M   'P 1'
#
loop_
_entity.id
_entity.type
_entity.pdbx_description
1 polymer ?
#
loop_
_entity_poly.entity_id
_entity_poly.type
_entity_poly.pdbx_seq_one_letter_code
_entity_poly.pdbx_strand_id
1 'polypeptide(L)'
;MVHSEFFFSMPEKDAFTLHYRRLRLSVLKACLFGIDVPLDLVPSLFSPDGEKLVKIIRKMADLNLTPSICEELFKYYRNRALFSLESLLEEFERNRPREKTRIYQGWGTFPPRVSEFAFLNSNIQVFIRISGDMSSFSKKFPLNAYATPKDPLYFPDISFLEKLISLSEGEFELAIKRLWRLSKIKGYLNSPRIHKCLREIIYYNSDKELKIAEKDATRRKRRDEIFRQLISNTKPKKVAGGYLLHIGPETIFYITSNSVFRLNYESTALKEAVYRCVVKGHVPKKLSQVKVENLSPETKKIVLRCMRNALREHKARWRL
;
A
#
# COMPACT_ATOMS: atom_id res chain seq x y z
N MET A 1 28.94 -1.11 -30.88
CA MET A 1 28.72 0.27 -30.42
C MET A 1 28.12 0.23 -29.04
N VAL A 2 28.83 0.72 -28.02
CA VAL A 2 28.33 0.81 -26.64
C VAL A 2 27.57 2.13 -26.54
N HIS A 3 26.25 2.08 -26.31
CA HIS A 3 25.49 3.29 -25.96
C HIS A 3 25.79 3.62 -24.50
N SER A 4 26.82 4.44 -24.30
CA SER A 4 27.12 5.09 -23.02
C SER A 4 26.72 6.55 -23.12
N GLU A 5 25.71 6.96 -22.36
CA GLU A 5 25.27 8.35 -22.28
C GLU A 5 25.81 8.98 -20.98
N PHE A 6 26.60 10.04 -21.12
CA PHE A 6 27.11 10.84 -20.01
C PHE A 6 26.51 12.24 -20.11
N PHE A 7 25.87 12.69 -19.03
CA PHE A 7 25.29 14.04 -18.95
C PHE A 7 26.25 14.96 -18.17
N PHE A 8 26.74 16.01 -18.85
CA PHE A 8 27.68 17.00 -18.30
C PHE A 8 27.01 18.36 -18.12
N SER A 9 27.28 19.06 -17.02
CA SER A 9 26.84 20.44 -16.78
C SER A 9 27.91 21.27 -16.05
N MET A 10 27.62 22.55 -15.78
CA MET A 10 28.44 23.44 -14.95
C MET A 10 28.57 22.91 -13.50
N PRO A 11 29.65 23.25 -12.76
CA PRO A 11 29.98 22.60 -11.49
C PRO A 11 28.93 22.90 -10.41
N GLU A 12 28.12 21.89 -10.10
CA GLU A 12 27.22 21.86 -8.95
C GLU A 12 27.88 21.12 -7.78
N LYS A 13 27.42 21.39 -6.55
CA LYS A 13 28.03 20.89 -5.29
C LYS A 13 28.09 19.36 -5.16
N ASP A 14 27.42 18.61 -6.03
CA ASP A 14 27.34 17.14 -6.01
C ASP A 14 27.92 16.46 -7.28
N ALA A 15 28.68 17.18 -8.11
CA ALA A 15 29.22 16.66 -9.37
C ALA A 15 30.63 16.03 -9.22
N PHE A 16 30.86 14.87 -9.84
CA PHE A 16 32.22 14.30 -9.94
C PHE A 16 32.99 14.97 -11.08
N THR A 17 34.22 15.45 -10.85
CA THR A 17 35.01 16.11 -11.90
C THR A 17 36.05 15.17 -12.49
N LEU A 18 35.90 14.85 -13.78
CA LEU A 18 36.83 14.03 -14.54
C LEU A 18 37.89 14.92 -15.20
N HIS A 19 39.16 14.56 -15.03
CA HIS A 19 40.30 15.29 -15.58
C HIS A 19 40.90 14.53 -16.76
N TYR A 20 40.86 15.13 -17.95
CA TYR A 20 41.54 14.59 -19.13
C TYR A 20 42.40 15.67 -19.78
N ARG A 21 43.72 15.57 -19.64
CA ARG A 21 44.69 16.60 -20.08
C ARG A 21 44.34 17.97 -19.49
N ARG A 22 43.90 18.93 -20.33
CA ARG A 22 43.49 20.30 -19.92
C ARG A 22 41.98 20.46 -19.73
N LEU A 23 41.18 19.43 -19.99
CA LEU A 23 39.73 19.47 -19.85
C LEU A 23 39.30 19.01 -18.45
N ARG A 24 38.35 19.76 -17.87
CA ARG A 24 37.64 19.42 -16.63
C ARG A 24 36.18 19.23 -16.99
N LEU A 25 35.66 18.02 -16.77
CA LEU A 25 34.27 17.67 -17.06
C LEU A 25 33.56 17.32 -15.77
N SER A 26 32.50 18.03 -15.42
CA SER A 26 31.66 17.71 -14.27
C SER A 26 30.57 16.72 -14.70
N VAL A 27 30.64 15.50 -14.16
CA VAL A 27 29.70 14.39 -14.36
C VAL A 27 28.61 14.51 -13.31
N LEU A 28 27.38 14.80 -13.76
CA LEU A 28 26.19 14.83 -12.90
C LEU A 28 25.50 13.47 -12.80
N LYS A 29 25.57 12.69 -13.87
CA LYS A 29 24.92 11.38 -13.96
C LYS A 29 25.70 10.47 -14.89
N ALA A 30 25.91 9.24 -14.46
CA ALA A 30 26.48 8.18 -15.28
C ALA A 30 25.45 7.07 -15.44
N CYS A 31 25.20 6.66 -16.68
CA CYS A 31 24.32 5.54 -16.99
C CYS A 31 25.03 4.60 -17.97
N LEU A 32 25.09 3.31 -17.63
CA LEU A 32 25.60 2.27 -18.52
C LEU A 32 24.51 1.22 -18.71
N PHE A 33 24.18 0.92 -19.97
CA PHE A 33 23.18 -0.09 -20.34
C PHE A 33 21.80 0.13 -19.67
N GLY A 34 21.41 1.39 -19.45
CA GLY A 34 20.16 1.75 -18.78
C GLY A 34 20.18 1.62 -17.25
N ILE A 35 21.35 1.34 -16.65
CA ILE A 35 21.55 1.30 -15.20
C ILE A 35 22.27 2.56 -14.76
N ASP A 36 21.68 3.27 -13.80
CA ASP A 36 22.32 4.41 -13.13
C ASP A 36 23.51 3.92 -12.30
N VAL A 37 24.71 4.39 -12.66
CA VAL A 37 25.96 4.05 -11.99
C VAL A 37 26.25 5.13 -10.95
N PRO A 38 26.51 4.76 -9.68
CA PRO A 38 26.87 5.73 -8.66
C PRO A 38 28.11 6.55 -9.05
N LEU A 39 28.06 7.87 -8.85
CA LEU A 39 29.10 8.80 -9.32
C LEU A 39 30.50 8.48 -8.76
N ASP A 40 30.57 7.98 -7.53
CA ASP A 40 31.82 7.58 -6.88
C ASP A 40 32.45 6.32 -7.48
N LEU A 41 31.69 5.52 -8.24
CA LEU A 41 32.21 4.35 -8.98
C LEU A 41 32.63 4.69 -10.42
N VAL A 42 32.32 5.89 -10.91
CA VAL A 42 32.71 6.35 -12.25
C VAL A 42 34.23 6.32 -12.47
N PRO A 43 35.10 6.75 -11.53
CA PRO A 43 36.55 6.64 -11.70
C PRO A 43 37.02 5.21 -11.96
N SER A 44 36.38 4.24 -11.29
CA SER A 44 36.74 2.82 -11.39
C SER A 44 36.47 2.25 -12.79
N LEU A 45 35.57 2.85 -13.57
CA LEU A 45 35.32 2.50 -14.98
C LEU A 45 36.53 2.80 -15.88
N PHE A 46 37.39 3.73 -15.48
CA PHE A 46 38.59 4.13 -16.21
C PHE A 46 39.88 3.54 -15.62
N SER A 47 39.76 2.67 -14.62
CA SER A 47 40.89 1.96 -14.03
C SER A 47 41.26 0.71 -14.85
N PRO A 48 42.41 0.06 -14.60
CA PRO A 48 42.77 -1.22 -15.25
C PRO A 48 41.73 -2.33 -15.07
N ASP A 49 40.90 -2.27 -14.00
CA ASP A 49 39.81 -3.20 -13.75
C ASP A 49 38.45 -2.72 -14.31
N GLY A 50 38.41 -1.57 -15.00
CA GLY A 50 37.19 -0.96 -15.53
C GLY A 50 36.42 -1.87 -16.49
N GLU A 51 37.13 -2.68 -17.29
CA GLU A 51 36.50 -3.67 -18.17
C GLU A 51 35.66 -4.70 -17.41
N LYS A 52 36.12 -5.13 -16.21
CA LYS A 52 35.39 -6.07 -15.36
C LYS A 52 34.12 -5.43 -14.81
N LEU A 53 34.21 -4.19 -14.34
CA LEU A 53 33.04 -3.45 -13.85
C LEU A 53 32.01 -3.22 -14.97
N VAL A 54 32.45 -2.87 -16.18
CA VAL A 54 31.57 -2.75 -17.35
C VAL A 54 30.89 -4.08 -17.69
N LYS A 55 31.61 -5.21 -17.61
CA LYS A 55 31.05 -6.55 -17.84
C LYS A 55 29.98 -6.90 -16.80
N ILE A 56 30.21 -6.57 -15.54
CA ILE A 56 29.25 -6.76 -14.44
C ILE A 56 27.98 -5.93 -14.68
N ILE A 57 28.12 -4.63 -14.99
CA ILE A 57 26.98 -3.74 -15.25
C ILE A 57 26.18 -4.24 -16.46
N ARG A 58 26.85 -4.71 -17.52
CA ARG A 58 26.17 -5.33 -18.66
C ARG A 58 25.36 -6.56 -18.23
N LYS A 59 25.94 -7.46 -17.44
CA LYS A 59 25.23 -8.65 -16.96
C LYS A 59 24.02 -8.29 -16.09
N MET A 60 24.14 -7.26 -15.25
CA MET A 60 23.00 -6.73 -14.48
C MET A 60 21.87 -6.24 -15.40
N ALA A 61 22.22 -5.55 -16.49
CA ALA A 61 21.26 -5.07 -17.48
C ALA A 61 20.59 -6.23 -18.22
N ASP A 62 21.34 -7.23 -18.67
CA ASP A 62 20.82 -8.41 -19.37
C ASP A 62 19.84 -9.23 -18.50
N LEU A 63 20.04 -9.21 -17.18
CA LEU A 63 19.17 -9.86 -16.21
C LEU A 63 17.89 -9.07 -15.92
N ASN A 64 17.77 -7.81 -16.37
CA ASN A 64 16.65 -6.92 -16.05
C ASN A 64 16.37 -6.83 -14.54
N LEU A 65 17.42 -6.63 -13.74
CA LEU A 65 17.29 -6.50 -12.28
C LEU A 65 16.55 -5.21 -11.90
N THR A 66 15.89 -5.21 -10.75
CA THR A 66 15.21 -4.00 -10.27
C THR A 66 16.22 -2.92 -9.85
N PRO A 67 15.91 -1.62 -9.98
CA PRO A 67 16.84 -0.54 -9.63
C PRO A 67 17.37 -0.63 -8.19
N SER A 68 16.50 -0.97 -7.23
CA SER A 68 16.88 -1.16 -5.83
C SER A 68 17.92 -2.26 -5.64
N ILE A 69 17.88 -3.30 -6.46
CA ILE A 69 18.84 -4.40 -6.39
C ILE A 69 20.14 -4.00 -7.08
N CYS A 70 20.08 -3.27 -8.19
CA CYS A 70 21.27 -2.69 -8.79
C CYS A 70 22.04 -1.80 -7.80
N GLU A 71 21.35 -0.93 -7.06
CA GLU A 71 21.95 -0.10 -6.01
C GLU A 71 22.62 -0.93 -4.92
N GLU A 72 21.95 -1.97 -4.41
CA GLU A 72 22.52 -2.84 -3.38
C GLU A 72 23.71 -3.66 -3.90
N LEU A 73 23.69 -4.11 -5.15
CA LEU A 73 24.83 -4.77 -5.78
C LEU A 73 26.04 -3.83 -5.90
N PHE A 74 25.82 -2.55 -6.20
CA PHE A 74 26.89 -1.55 -6.18
C PHE A 74 27.43 -1.29 -4.76
N LYS A 75 26.58 -1.30 -3.72
CA LYS A 75 27.05 -1.24 -2.33
C LYS A 75 27.85 -2.48 -1.95
N TYR A 76 27.40 -3.66 -2.38
CA TYR A 76 28.10 -4.92 -2.15
C TYR A 76 29.48 -4.93 -2.81
N TYR A 77 29.55 -4.44 -4.05
CA TYR A 77 30.80 -4.26 -4.80
C TYR A 77 31.82 -3.38 -4.05
N ARG A 78 31.38 -2.31 -3.39
CA ARG A 78 32.27 -1.43 -2.61
C ARG A 78 32.87 -2.12 -1.39
N ASN A 79 32.13 -3.04 -0.78
CA ASN A 79 32.44 -3.59 0.53
C ASN A 79 33.13 -4.96 0.47
N ARG A 80 33.21 -5.62 -0.70
CA ARG A 80 33.79 -6.97 -0.86
C ARG A 80 34.56 -7.13 -2.17
N ALA A 81 35.49 -8.08 -2.21
CA ALA A 81 36.26 -8.42 -3.40
C ALA A 81 35.36 -8.87 -4.57
N LEU A 82 35.70 -8.42 -5.79
CA LEU A 82 35.05 -8.64 -7.09
C LEU A 82 34.52 -10.07 -7.34
N PHE A 83 35.25 -11.11 -6.91
CA PHE A 83 34.91 -12.53 -7.15
C PHE A 83 33.55 -12.97 -6.58
N SER A 84 33.05 -12.25 -5.56
CA SER A 84 31.77 -12.57 -4.90
C SER A 84 30.53 -12.09 -5.66
N LEU A 85 30.66 -11.11 -6.56
CA LEU A 85 29.54 -10.51 -7.27
C LEU A 85 29.14 -11.28 -8.54
N GLU A 86 30.12 -11.79 -9.30
CA GLU A 86 29.85 -12.60 -10.50
C GLU A 86 29.10 -13.89 -10.16
N SER A 87 29.52 -14.56 -9.08
CA SER A 87 28.87 -15.78 -8.56
C SER A 87 27.41 -15.53 -8.18
N LEU A 88 27.13 -14.37 -7.57
CA LEU A 88 25.77 -13.97 -7.21
C LEU A 88 24.91 -13.65 -8.43
N LEU A 89 25.48 -13.00 -9.46
CA LEU A 89 24.76 -12.74 -10.72
C LEU A 89 24.48 -14.03 -11.50
N GLU A 90 25.39 -15.01 -11.47
CA GLU A 90 25.12 -16.35 -11.98
C GLU A 90 24.00 -17.06 -11.21
N GLU A 91 23.97 -16.92 -9.89
CA GLU A 91 22.90 -17.47 -9.07
C GLU A 91 21.55 -16.85 -9.46
N PHE A 92 21.48 -15.54 -9.66
CA PHE A 92 20.28 -14.89 -10.16
C PHE A 92 19.88 -15.48 -11.51
N GLU A 93 20.78 -15.49 -12.47
CA GLU A 93 20.55 -15.99 -13.83
C GLU A 93 19.96 -17.41 -13.86
N ARG A 94 20.55 -18.33 -13.10
CA ARG A 94 20.05 -19.71 -12.96
C ARG A 94 18.64 -19.75 -12.39
N ASN A 95 18.32 -18.81 -11.51
CA ASN A 95 17.06 -18.71 -10.79
C ASN A 95 16.05 -17.78 -11.45
N ARG A 96 16.30 -17.21 -12.63
CA ARG A 96 15.36 -16.32 -13.32
C ARG A 96 13.94 -16.92 -13.39
N PRO A 97 12.87 -16.13 -13.17
CA PRO A 97 11.49 -16.60 -13.28
C PRO A 97 11.23 -17.28 -14.62
N ARG A 98 10.59 -18.46 -14.60
CA ARG A 98 10.21 -19.24 -15.79
C ARG A 98 8.69 -19.48 -15.78
N GLU A 99 8.17 -20.22 -16.74
CA GLU A 99 6.73 -20.53 -16.84
C GLU A 99 6.18 -21.27 -15.61
N LYS A 100 7.01 -22.06 -14.91
CA LYS A 100 6.60 -22.73 -13.68
C LYS A 100 6.74 -21.80 -12.47
N THR A 101 5.68 -21.72 -11.66
CA THR A 101 5.66 -21.01 -10.38
C THR A 101 6.77 -21.49 -9.45
N ARG A 102 7.60 -20.56 -8.98
CA ARG A 102 8.65 -20.80 -7.99
C ARG A 102 8.55 -19.79 -6.84
N ILE A 103 9.02 -20.21 -5.67
CA ILE A 103 9.12 -19.38 -4.47
C ILE A 103 10.54 -18.86 -4.36
N TYR A 104 10.65 -17.56 -4.09
CA TYR A 104 11.91 -16.85 -3.90
C TYR A 104 11.90 -16.12 -2.57
N GLN A 105 13.06 -15.96 -1.95
CA GLN A 105 13.25 -15.07 -0.80
C GLN A 105 13.40 -13.62 -1.26
N GLY A 106 12.73 -12.67 -0.65
CA GLY A 106 12.84 -11.24 -0.97
C GLY A 106 14.20 -10.65 -0.62
N TRP A 107 14.82 -9.91 -1.54
CA TRP A 107 16.12 -9.24 -1.36
C TRP A 107 16.15 -8.26 -0.17
N GLY A 108 15.06 -7.52 0.07
CA GLY A 108 14.96 -6.56 1.19
C GLY A 108 14.93 -7.17 2.59
N THR A 109 15.04 -8.50 2.71
CA THR A 109 14.99 -9.23 3.99
C THR A 109 16.34 -9.81 4.40
N PHE A 110 17.43 -9.31 3.82
CA PHE A 110 18.77 -9.69 4.24
C PHE A 110 19.33 -8.64 5.23
N PRO A 111 19.49 -8.92 6.54
CA PRO A 111 19.28 -10.20 7.24
C PRO A 111 17.82 -10.47 7.69
N PRO A 112 17.45 -11.76 7.88
CA PRO A 112 16.06 -12.21 7.94
C PRO A 112 15.42 -11.94 9.30
N ARG A 113 14.83 -10.76 9.49
CA ARG A 113 13.97 -10.48 10.65
C ARG A 113 12.48 -10.68 10.35
N VAL A 114 12.14 -10.59 9.07
CA VAL A 114 10.81 -10.85 8.51
C VAL A 114 11.07 -11.51 7.17
N SER A 115 10.49 -12.66 6.88
CA SER A 115 10.64 -13.28 5.56
C SER A 115 9.50 -12.87 4.65
N GLU A 116 9.87 -12.17 3.59
CA GLU A 116 9.02 -11.89 2.45
C GLU A 116 9.41 -12.88 1.36
N PHE A 117 8.43 -13.58 0.79
CA PHE A 117 8.62 -14.51 -0.30
C PHE A 117 7.93 -13.98 -1.56
N ALA A 118 8.53 -14.19 -2.72
CA ALA A 118 7.92 -13.90 -4.00
C ALA A 118 7.59 -15.19 -4.73
N PHE A 119 6.36 -15.33 -5.22
CA PHE A 119 5.94 -16.37 -6.14
C PHE A 119 5.99 -15.81 -7.54
N LEU A 120 6.86 -16.36 -8.38
CA LEU A 120 7.04 -15.88 -9.74
C LEU A 120 6.79 -17.01 -10.73
N ASN A 121 5.93 -16.75 -11.70
CA ASN A 121 5.97 -17.39 -13.01
C ASN A 121 5.99 -16.30 -14.11
N SER A 122 5.91 -16.69 -15.39
CA SER A 122 5.89 -15.74 -16.51
C SER A 122 4.73 -14.71 -16.44
N ASN A 123 3.64 -15.03 -15.74
CA ASN A 123 2.38 -14.28 -15.77
C ASN A 123 1.98 -13.66 -14.41
N ILE A 124 2.48 -14.20 -13.30
CA ILE A 124 1.99 -13.95 -11.95
C ILE A 124 3.17 -13.72 -11.01
N GLN A 125 3.12 -12.58 -10.33
CA GLN A 125 4.05 -12.23 -9.26
C GLN A 125 3.26 -11.94 -7.99
N VAL A 126 3.53 -12.67 -6.92
CA VAL A 126 2.84 -12.49 -5.62
C VAL A 126 3.86 -12.41 -4.50
N PHE A 127 3.76 -11.39 -3.68
CA PHE A 127 4.57 -11.24 -2.48
C PHE A 127 3.80 -11.74 -1.27
N ILE A 128 4.45 -12.56 -0.45
CA ILE A 128 3.89 -13.17 0.74
C ILE A 128 4.76 -12.79 1.93
N ARG A 129 4.13 -12.24 2.97
CA ARG A 129 4.76 -11.96 4.26
C ARG A 129 4.20 -12.90 5.31
N ILE A 130 5.09 -13.54 6.06
CA ILE A 130 4.72 -14.49 7.12
C ILE A 130 5.21 -13.95 8.46
N SER A 131 4.36 -14.03 9.49
CA SER A 131 4.80 -13.82 10.87
C SER A 131 5.50 -15.06 11.43
N GLY A 132 6.66 -14.86 12.04
CA GLY A 132 7.41 -15.93 12.73
C GLY A 132 8.90 -15.93 12.36
N ASP A 133 9.68 -16.73 13.09
CA ASP A 133 11.06 -17.02 12.72
C ASP A 133 11.06 -17.97 11.52
N MET A 134 11.61 -17.46 10.41
CA MET A 134 11.69 -18.15 9.12
C MET A 134 13.15 -18.29 8.68
N SER A 135 14.11 -18.09 9.60
CA SER A 135 15.55 -18.11 9.30
C SER A 135 16.03 -19.47 8.74
N SER A 136 15.42 -20.58 9.15
CA SER A 136 15.71 -21.92 8.63
C SER A 136 15.03 -22.21 7.29
N PHE A 137 13.86 -21.62 7.05
CA PHE A 137 13.07 -21.85 5.84
C PHE A 137 13.50 -20.95 4.69
N SER A 138 13.82 -19.69 4.97
CA SER A 138 14.30 -18.70 3.99
C SER A 138 15.56 -19.18 3.24
N LYS A 139 16.49 -19.84 3.94
CA LYS A 139 17.70 -20.44 3.34
C LYS A 139 17.43 -21.51 2.27
N LYS A 140 16.20 -22.03 2.17
CA LYS A 140 15.82 -23.04 1.18
C LYS A 140 15.42 -22.44 -0.17
N PHE A 141 15.26 -21.12 -0.26
CA PHE A 141 14.75 -20.45 -1.46
C PHE A 141 15.80 -19.53 -2.08
N PRO A 142 15.87 -19.48 -3.42
CA PRO A 142 16.73 -18.53 -4.11
C PRO A 142 16.28 -17.09 -3.85
N LEU A 143 17.22 -16.14 -3.89
CA LEU A 143 16.89 -14.72 -3.74
C LEU A 143 16.12 -14.20 -4.96
N ASN A 144 15.10 -13.39 -4.71
CA ASN A 144 14.31 -12.70 -5.73
C ASN A 144 15.02 -11.41 -6.14
N ALA A 145 15.60 -11.43 -7.34
CA ALA A 145 16.26 -10.27 -7.93
C ALA A 145 15.41 -9.51 -8.98
N TYR A 146 14.22 -10.02 -9.29
CA TYR A 146 13.51 -9.71 -10.54
C TYR A 146 12.18 -9.00 -10.35
N ALA A 147 11.64 -9.03 -9.12
CA ALA A 147 10.35 -8.43 -8.85
C ALA A 147 10.44 -7.45 -7.69
N THR A 148 9.93 -6.24 -7.91
CA THR A 148 9.80 -5.22 -6.88
C THR A 148 8.69 -5.60 -5.91
N PRO A 149 8.95 -5.58 -4.58
CA PRO A 149 7.91 -5.82 -3.59
C PRO A 149 6.68 -4.94 -3.86
N LYS A 150 5.54 -5.60 -4.12
CA LYS A 150 4.21 -4.98 -4.07
C LYS A 150 3.56 -5.29 -2.73
N ASP A 151 2.40 -4.69 -2.44
CA ASP A 151 1.62 -4.95 -1.23
C ASP A 151 1.54 -6.46 -0.92
N PRO A 152 2.27 -6.94 0.10
CA PRO A 152 2.37 -8.37 0.33
C PRO A 152 1.06 -8.92 0.91
N LEU A 153 0.74 -10.15 0.52
CA LEU A 153 -0.27 -10.97 1.18
C LEU A 153 0.29 -11.44 2.51
N TYR A 154 -0.45 -11.17 3.58
CA TYR A 154 -0.04 -11.55 4.93
C TYR A 154 -0.60 -12.92 5.30
N PHE A 155 0.26 -13.79 5.82
CA PHE A 155 -0.14 -15.07 6.41
C PHE A 155 0.28 -15.16 7.89
N PRO A 156 -0.56 -15.78 8.72
CA PRO A 156 -0.33 -15.89 10.15
C PRO A 156 0.82 -16.85 10.49
N ASP A 157 1.03 -17.90 9.69
CA ASP A 157 2.05 -18.90 9.92
C ASP A 157 2.45 -19.60 8.60
N ILE A 158 3.48 -20.45 8.69
CA ILE A 158 4.07 -21.16 7.56
C ILE A 158 3.17 -22.24 6.94
N SER A 159 2.24 -22.81 7.69
CA SER A 159 1.42 -23.92 7.20
C SER A 159 0.51 -23.51 6.03
N PHE A 160 0.09 -22.24 6.01
CA PHE A 160 -0.64 -21.67 4.87
C PHE A 160 0.23 -21.62 3.61
N LEU A 161 1.51 -21.30 3.76
CA LEU A 161 2.45 -21.27 2.64
C LEU A 161 2.66 -22.68 2.09
N GLU A 162 2.90 -23.66 2.97
CA GLU A 162 3.07 -25.07 2.61
C GLU A 162 1.84 -25.64 1.89
N LYS A 163 0.65 -25.28 2.36
CA LYS A 163 -0.58 -25.69 1.69
C LYS A 163 -0.76 -24.98 0.34
N LEU A 164 -0.48 -23.68 0.27
CA LEU A 164 -0.60 -22.91 -0.97
C LEU A 164 0.32 -23.45 -2.07
N ILE A 165 1.54 -23.88 -1.72
CA ILE A 165 2.55 -24.37 -2.69
C ILE A 165 2.29 -25.80 -3.16
N SER A 166 1.46 -26.56 -2.43
CA SER A 166 1.07 -27.93 -2.78
C SER A 166 -0.20 -27.99 -3.63
N LEU A 167 -0.84 -26.85 -3.92
CA LEU A 167 -1.98 -26.77 -4.83
C LEU A 167 -1.56 -27.07 -6.28
N SER A 168 -2.49 -27.60 -7.06
CA SER A 168 -2.32 -27.63 -8.52
C SER A 168 -2.26 -26.21 -9.09
N GLU A 169 -1.72 -26.03 -10.29
CA GLU A 169 -1.54 -24.70 -10.89
C GLU A 169 -2.84 -23.90 -10.98
N GLY A 170 -3.93 -24.52 -11.45
CA GLY A 170 -5.24 -23.86 -11.54
C GLY A 170 -5.84 -23.49 -10.17
N GLU A 171 -5.65 -24.34 -9.16
CA GLU A 171 -6.07 -24.05 -7.78
C GLU A 171 -5.25 -22.93 -7.15
N PHE A 172 -3.94 -22.92 -7.41
CA PHE A 172 -3.04 -21.86 -6.97
C PHE A 172 -3.47 -20.51 -7.55
N GLU A 173 -3.66 -20.42 -8.87
CA GLU A 173 -4.10 -19.17 -9.50
C GLU A 173 -5.44 -18.67 -8.93
N LEU A 174 -6.39 -19.59 -8.72
CA LEU A 174 -7.69 -19.27 -8.14
C LEU A 174 -7.55 -18.79 -6.68
N ALA A 175 -6.71 -19.44 -5.88
CA ALA A 175 -6.40 -19.04 -4.52
C ALA A 175 -5.77 -17.65 -4.49
N ILE A 176 -4.77 -17.37 -5.35
CA ILE A 176 -4.15 -16.05 -5.48
C ILE A 176 -5.19 -14.98 -5.82
N LYS A 177 -6.07 -15.21 -6.80
CA LYS A 177 -7.16 -14.28 -7.15
C LYS A 177 -8.06 -13.97 -5.95
N ARG A 178 -8.40 -14.98 -5.14
CA ARG A 178 -9.21 -14.83 -3.92
C ARG A 178 -8.45 -14.10 -2.80
N LEU A 179 -7.16 -14.36 -2.63
CA LEU A 179 -6.33 -13.67 -1.65
C LEU A 179 -6.16 -12.18 -1.99
N TRP A 180 -6.04 -11.83 -3.27
CA TRP A 180 -6.05 -10.44 -3.72
C TRP A 180 -7.38 -9.73 -3.45
N ARG A 181 -8.51 -10.43 -3.54
CA ARG A 181 -9.81 -9.88 -3.13
C ARG A 181 -9.85 -9.64 -1.62
N LEU A 182 -9.36 -10.59 -0.82
CA LEU A 182 -9.27 -10.45 0.63
C LEU A 182 -8.37 -9.26 1.03
N SER A 183 -7.22 -9.07 0.35
CA SER A 183 -6.28 -7.99 0.67
C SER A 183 -6.89 -6.60 0.46
N LYS A 184 -7.80 -6.44 -0.50
CA LYS A 184 -8.54 -5.18 -0.75
C LYS A 184 -9.53 -4.83 0.37
N ILE A 185 -9.99 -5.80 1.14
CA ILE A 185 -10.98 -5.60 2.22
C ILE A 185 -10.41 -5.79 3.63
N LYS A 186 -9.17 -6.26 3.77
CA LYS A 186 -8.55 -6.62 5.06
C LYS A 186 -8.62 -5.50 6.11
N GLY A 187 -8.53 -4.24 5.70
CA GLY A 187 -8.63 -3.07 6.60
C GLY A 187 -9.97 -2.89 7.29
N TYR A 188 -11.03 -3.60 6.85
CA TYR A 188 -12.36 -3.59 7.46
C TYR A 188 -12.68 -4.84 8.28
N LEU A 189 -11.74 -5.78 8.35
CA LEU A 189 -11.88 -7.08 9.01
C LEU A 189 -10.97 -7.15 10.24
N ASN A 190 -11.37 -7.97 11.21
CA ASN A 190 -10.50 -8.32 12.34
C ASN A 190 -9.69 -9.58 12.03
N SER A 191 -8.59 -9.80 12.76
CA SER A 191 -7.68 -10.93 12.55
C SER A 191 -8.37 -12.30 12.54
N PRO A 192 -9.32 -12.62 13.45
CA PRO A 192 -10.03 -13.90 13.42
C PRO A 192 -10.79 -14.14 12.11
N ARG A 193 -11.44 -13.10 11.57
CA ARG A 193 -12.21 -13.21 10.33
C ARG A 193 -11.31 -13.30 9.10
N ILE A 194 -10.18 -12.59 9.11
CA ILE A 194 -9.14 -12.75 8.08
C ILE A 194 -8.63 -14.19 8.07
N HIS A 195 -8.29 -14.74 9.24
CA HIS A 195 -7.82 -16.12 9.38
C HIS A 195 -8.86 -17.13 8.87
N LYS A 196 -10.14 -16.95 9.20
CA LYS A 196 -11.22 -17.78 8.68
C LYS A 196 -11.30 -17.75 7.14
N CYS A 197 -11.20 -16.56 6.54
CA CYS A 197 -11.17 -16.42 5.08
C CYS A 197 -9.95 -17.12 4.47
N LEU A 198 -8.77 -16.97 5.07
CA LEU A 198 -7.56 -17.64 4.61
C LEU A 198 -7.73 -19.16 4.62
N ARG A 199 -8.29 -19.73 5.70
CA ARG A 199 -8.54 -21.18 5.80
C ARG A 199 -9.48 -21.68 4.71
N GLU A 200 -10.61 -20.99 4.51
CA GLU A 200 -11.58 -21.33 3.45
C GLU A 200 -10.96 -21.30 2.05
N ILE A 201 -10.14 -20.28 1.76
CA ILE A 201 -9.50 -20.13 0.46
C ILE A 201 -8.47 -21.25 0.21
N ILE A 202 -7.60 -21.53 1.18
CA ILE A 202 -6.41 -22.37 0.99
C ILE A 202 -6.67 -23.85 1.25
N TYR A 203 -7.47 -24.19 2.27
CA TYR A 203 -7.69 -25.59 2.66
C TYR A 203 -8.98 -26.17 2.09
N TYR A 204 -10.00 -25.33 1.85
CA TYR A 204 -11.33 -25.79 1.44
C TYR A 204 -11.73 -25.34 0.03
N ASN A 205 -10.86 -24.62 -0.69
CA ASN A 205 -11.11 -24.08 -2.03
C ASN A 205 -12.47 -23.34 -2.14
N SER A 206 -12.86 -22.65 -1.07
CA SER A 206 -14.20 -22.06 -0.88
C SER A 206 -14.12 -20.53 -0.82
N ASP A 207 -15.17 -19.86 -1.32
CA ASP A 207 -15.31 -18.41 -1.29
C ASP A 207 -16.44 -17.90 -0.39
N LYS A 208 -17.08 -18.80 0.38
CA LYS A 208 -18.24 -18.49 1.20
C LYS A 208 -17.96 -17.36 2.19
N GLU A 209 -16.92 -17.51 3.02
CA GLU A 209 -16.55 -16.50 4.01
C GLU A 209 -16.06 -15.20 3.37
N LEU A 210 -15.32 -15.31 2.26
CA LEU A 210 -14.85 -14.14 1.51
C LEU A 210 -16.03 -13.30 1.00
N LYS A 211 -17.05 -13.93 0.40
CA LYS A 211 -18.25 -13.22 -0.09
C LYS A 211 -19.01 -12.52 1.03
N ILE A 212 -19.14 -13.15 2.20
CA ILE A 212 -19.78 -12.52 3.37
C ILE A 212 -18.93 -11.33 3.86
N ALA A 213 -17.61 -11.52 3.95
CA ALA A 213 -16.68 -10.48 4.38
C ALA A 213 -16.67 -9.27 3.41
N GLU A 214 -16.74 -9.50 2.10
CA GLU A 214 -16.82 -8.44 1.08
C GLU A 214 -18.09 -7.61 1.21
N LYS A 215 -19.25 -8.25 1.43
CA LYS A 215 -20.52 -7.53 1.66
C LYS A 215 -20.43 -6.65 2.90
N ASP A 216 -19.90 -7.18 3.99
CA ASP A 216 -19.72 -6.43 5.24
C ASP A 216 -18.72 -5.28 5.10
N ALA A 217 -17.58 -5.53 4.45
CA ALA A 217 -16.56 -4.52 4.19
C ALA A 217 -17.09 -3.40 3.28
N THR A 218 -17.86 -3.73 2.26
CA THR A 218 -18.49 -2.75 1.36
C THR A 218 -19.44 -1.84 2.13
N ARG A 219 -20.27 -2.40 3.02
CA ARG A 219 -21.14 -1.62 3.90
C ARG A 219 -20.34 -0.69 4.80
N ARG A 220 -19.27 -1.19 5.43
CA ARG A 220 -18.40 -0.39 6.32
C ARG A 220 -17.66 0.73 5.56
N LYS A 221 -17.13 0.43 4.38
CA LYS A 221 -16.49 1.41 3.48
C LYS A 221 -17.46 2.55 3.13
N ARG A 222 -18.68 2.21 2.73
CA ARG A 222 -19.73 3.20 2.40
C ARG A 222 -20.13 4.04 3.61
N ARG A 223 -20.26 3.44 4.80
CA ARG A 223 -20.50 4.15 6.07
C ARG A 223 -19.39 5.17 6.35
N ASP A 224 -18.14 4.72 6.25
CA ASP A 224 -16.97 5.56 6.55
C ASP A 224 -16.77 6.65 5.51
N GLU A 225 -17.13 6.42 4.25
CA GLU A 225 -17.15 7.42 3.19
C GLU A 225 -18.20 8.51 3.45
N ILE A 226 -19.43 8.13 3.80
CA ILE A 226 -20.51 9.09 4.12
C ILE A 226 -20.12 9.94 5.33
N PHE A 227 -19.48 9.32 6.33
CA PHE A 227 -18.98 10.03 7.50
C PHE A 227 -17.87 11.02 7.12
N ARG A 228 -16.89 10.60 6.30
CA ARG A 228 -15.84 11.49 5.79
C ARG A 228 -16.42 12.67 5.01
N GLN A 229 -17.39 12.43 4.14
CA GLN A 229 -18.07 13.50 3.40
C GLN A 229 -18.79 14.49 4.32
N LEU A 230 -19.39 14.01 5.42
CA LEU A 230 -20.01 14.89 6.42
C LEU A 230 -18.98 15.74 7.16
N ILE A 231 -17.80 15.17 7.47
CA ILE A 231 -16.73 15.87 8.18
C ILE A 231 -16.03 16.89 7.27
N SER A 232 -15.72 16.51 6.03
CA SER A 232 -15.03 17.35 5.06
C SER A 232 -15.89 18.50 4.56
N ASN A 233 -17.22 18.35 4.63
CA ASN A 233 -18.17 19.36 4.21
C ASN A 233 -18.70 20.08 5.45
N THR A 234 -18.27 21.31 5.68
CA THR A 234 -18.77 22.15 6.78
C THR A 234 -20.23 22.59 6.58
N LYS A 235 -20.85 22.24 5.44
CA LYS A 235 -22.25 22.54 5.17
C LYS A 235 -23.19 21.56 5.89
N PRO A 236 -24.33 22.03 6.42
CA PRO A 236 -25.37 21.17 6.97
C PRO A 236 -25.90 20.17 5.93
N LYS A 237 -25.96 18.90 6.29
CA LYS A 237 -26.52 17.82 5.47
C LYS A 237 -27.96 17.54 5.88
N LYS A 238 -28.90 17.70 4.95
CA LYS A 238 -30.32 17.42 5.21
C LYS A 238 -30.55 15.93 5.48
N VAL A 239 -31.34 15.64 6.50
CA VAL A 239 -31.74 14.29 6.91
C VAL A 239 -33.23 14.28 7.31
N ALA A 240 -33.78 13.10 7.62
CA ALA A 240 -35.15 13.02 8.11
C ALA A 240 -35.31 13.83 9.41
N GLY A 241 -36.29 14.73 9.42
CA GLY A 241 -36.63 15.55 10.60
C GLY A 241 -35.69 16.74 10.87
N GLY A 242 -34.67 16.97 10.04
CA GLY A 242 -33.74 18.08 10.29
C GLY A 242 -32.45 18.05 9.47
N TYR A 243 -31.37 18.51 10.09
CA TYR A 243 -30.04 18.64 9.48
C TYR A 243 -28.96 18.06 10.39
N LEU A 244 -27.95 17.43 9.80
CA LEU A 244 -26.69 17.11 10.48
C LEU A 244 -25.65 18.18 10.16
N LEU A 245 -24.92 18.65 11.17
CA LEU A 245 -23.85 19.63 11.02
C LEU A 245 -22.62 19.19 11.80
N HIS A 246 -21.48 19.10 11.12
CA HIS A 246 -20.19 18.79 11.74
C HIS A 246 -19.44 20.06 12.10
N ILE A 247 -18.93 20.15 13.34
CA ILE A 247 -18.16 21.30 13.85
C ILE A 247 -17.03 20.80 14.74
N GLY A 248 -15.79 21.20 14.43
CA GLY A 248 -14.61 20.82 15.22
C GLY A 248 -14.30 19.32 15.16
N PRO A 249 -13.43 18.80 16.05
CA PRO A 249 -13.05 17.39 16.05
C PRO A 249 -14.22 16.51 16.51
N GLU A 250 -14.78 15.74 15.57
CA GLU A 250 -15.81 14.70 15.75
C GLU A 250 -17.12 15.14 16.44
N THR A 251 -17.39 16.44 16.55
CA THR A 251 -18.65 16.92 17.12
C THR A 251 -19.69 17.14 16.03
N ILE A 252 -20.77 16.36 16.11
CA ILE A 252 -21.87 16.41 15.14
C ILE A 252 -23.14 16.83 15.86
N PHE A 253 -23.80 17.85 15.32
CA PHE A 253 -25.10 18.33 15.77
C PHE A 253 -26.21 17.79 14.88
N TYR A 254 -27.33 17.42 15.49
CA TYR A 254 -28.62 17.22 14.85
C TYR A 254 -29.52 18.41 15.17
N ILE A 255 -29.97 19.10 14.13
CA ILE A 255 -30.71 20.36 14.22
C ILE A 255 -32.11 20.14 13.68
N THR A 256 -33.12 20.35 14.51
CA THR A 256 -34.54 20.30 14.12
C THR A 256 -35.08 21.73 13.98
N SER A 257 -36.38 21.89 13.76
CA SER A 257 -37.00 23.23 13.73
C SER A 257 -36.93 23.97 15.08
N ASN A 258 -36.89 23.22 16.19
CA ASN A 258 -37.10 23.77 17.53
C ASN A 258 -35.91 23.52 18.46
N SER A 259 -35.06 22.52 18.17
CA SER A 259 -34.02 22.09 19.10
C SER A 259 -32.72 21.73 18.38
N VAL A 260 -31.63 21.81 19.12
CA VAL A 260 -30.29 21.42 18.68
C VAL A 260 -29.77 20.38 19.64
N PHE A 261 -29.25 19.29 19.09
CA PHE A 261 -28.73 18.18 19.86
C PHE A 261 -27.32 17.83 19.41
N ARG A 262 -26.43 17.54 20.35
CA ARG A 262 -25.15 16.89 20.07
C ARG A 262 -25.36 15.38 20.01
N LEU A 263 -24.81 14.73 19.00
CA LEU A 263 -24.76 13.26 18.93
C LEU A 263 -23.76 12.74 19.97
N ASN A 264 -24.24 11.92 20.92
CA ASN A 264 -23.42 11.35 21.98
C ASN A 264 -23.19 9.85 21.73
N TYR A 265 -22.24 9.55 20.84
CA TYR A 265 -21.87 8.20 20.45
C TYR A 265 -20.36 8.04 20.48
N GLU A 266 -19.87 6.84 20.80
CA GLU A 266 -18.48 6.45 20.52
C GLU A 266 -18.22 6.47 19.00
N SER A 267 -16.96 6.66 18.59
CA SER A 267 -16.58 6.91 17.18
C SER A 267 -17.19 5.91 16.17
N THR A 268 -17.11 4.60 16.42
CA THR A 268 -17.70 3.59 15.50
C THR A 268 -19.22 3.65 15.46
N ALA A 269 -19.86 3.87 16.61
CA ALA A 269 -21.31 3.99 16.72
C ALA A 269 -21.81 5.32 16.11
N LEU A 270 -21.00 6.39 16.19
CA LEU A 270 -21.27 7.69 15.59
C LEU A 270 -21.31 7.57 14.07
N LYS A 271 -20.33 6.90 13.46
CA LYS A 271 -20.30 6.61 12.01
C LYS A 271 -21.56 5.87 11.56
N GLU A 272 -21.99 4.86 12.32
CA GLU A 272 -23.21 4.11 12.01
C GLU A 272 -24.48 4.96 12.20
N ALA A 273 -24.54 5.79 13.25
CA ALA A 273 -25.65 6.71 13.46
C ALA A 273 -25.80 7.69 12.29
N VAL A 274 -24.71 8.32 11.87
CA VAL A 274 -24.67 9.20 10.69
C VAL A 274 -25.13 8.47 9.43
N TYR A 275 -24.62 7.27 9.19
CA TYR A 275 -25.03 6.46 8.04
C TYR A 275 -26.54 6.17 8.04
N ARG A 276 -27.12 5.80 9.19
CA ARG A 276 -28.56 5.56 9.31
C ARG A 276 -29.39 6.83 9.08
N CYS A 277 -28.91 7.98 9.53
CA CYS A 277 -29.59 9.26 9.29
C CYS A 277 -29.59 9.63 7.81
N VAL A 278 -28.44 9.50 7.14
CA VAL A 278 -28.25 9.93 5.77
C VAL A 278 -28.86 8.96 4.76
N VAL A 279 -28.68 7.65 4.95
CA VAL A 279 -29.07 6.63 3.94
C VAL A 279 -30.44 6.04 4.24
N LYS A 280 -30.77 5.83 5.51
CA LYS A 280 -32.03 5.18 5.91
C LYS A 280 -33.10 6.17 6.38
N GLY A 281 -32.78 7.45 6.50
CA GLY A 281 -33.71 8.46 7.00
C GLY A 281 -34.13 8.23 8.47
N HIS A 282 -33.30 7.58 9.28
CA HIS A 282 -33.61 7.41 10.70
C HIS A 282 -33.21 8.63 11.52
N VAL A 283 -34.01 8.96 12.53
CA VAL A 283 -33.66 9.99 13.51
C VAL A 283 -32.62 9.41 14.50
N PRO A 284 -31.55 10.16 14.84
CA PRO A 284 -30.55 9.72 15.81
C PRO A 284 -31.14 9.58 17.23
N LYS A 285 -30.65 8.62 18.02
CA LYS A 285 -31.21 8.24 19.33
C LYS A 285 -30.44 8.78 20.53
N LYS A 286 -29.11 8.72 20.53
CA LYS A 286 -28.27 9.21 21.64
C LYS A 286 -28.00 10.70 21.44
N LEU A 287 -28.85 11.53 22.01
CA LEU A 287 -28.87 12.98 21.82
C LEU A 287 -28.71 13.69 23.17
N SER A 288 -27.84 14.70 23.19
CA SER A 288 -27.72 15.62 24.32
C SER A 288 -28.13 17.00 23.86
N GLN A 289 -29.17 17.57 24.47
CA GLN A 289 -29.66 18.89 24.07
C GLN A 289 -28.61 19.96 24.34
N VAL A 290 -28.44 20.88 23.40
CA VAL A 290 -27.50 22.00 23.50
C VAL A 290 -28.28 23.30 23.34
N LYS A 291 -28.12 24.21 24.31
CA LYS A 291 -28.68 25.55 24.22
C LYS A 291 -27.94 26.33 23.13
N VAL A 292 -28.71 26.98 22.25
CA VAL A 292 -28.16 27.74 21.12
C VAL A 292 -27.32 28.94 21.59
N GLU A 293 -27.57 29.45 22.80
CA GLU A 293 -26.74 30.50 23.41
C GLU A 293 -25.30 30.05 23.66
N ASN A 294 -25.07 28.76 23.93
CA ASN A 294 -23.75 28.21 24.30
C ASN A 294 -22.86 27.89 23.09
N LEU A 295 -23.33 28.15 21.87
CA LEU A 295 -22.60 27.89 20.64
C LEU A 295 -21.79 29.12 20.22
N SER A 296 -20.67 28.91 19.53
CA SER A 296 -19.89 30.02 18.96
C SER A 296 -20.74 30.89 18.02
N PRO A 297 -20.44 32.19 17.87
CA PRO A 297 -21.23 33.09 17.01
C PRO A 297 -21.38 32.58 15.57
N GLU A 298 -20.33 32.01 14.98
CA GLU A 298 -20.31 31.46 13.62
C GLU A 298 -21.20 30.21 13.52
N THR A 299 -21.06 29.31 14.49
CA THR A 299 -21.88 28.09 14.60
C THR A 299 -23.36 28.44 14.73
N LYS A 300 -23.67 29.40 15.62
CA LYS A 300 -25.02 29.86 15.90
C LYS A 300 -25.72 30.39 14.65
N LYS A 301 -25.01 31.15 13.78
CA LYS A 301 -25.54 31.62 12.50
C LYS A 301 -25.99 30.46 11.59
N ILE A 302 -25.15 29.43 11.46
CA ILE A 302 -25.45 28.25 10.63
C ILE A 302 -26.63 27.47 11.20
N VAL A 303 -26.63 27.23 12.51
CA VAL A 303 -27.69 26.50 13.22
C VAL A 303 -29.04 27.20 13.08
N LEU A 304 -29.12 28.50 13.35
CA LEU A 304 -30.37 29.26 13.23
C LEU A 304 -30.91 29.25 11.80
N ARG A 305 -30.04 29.28 10.79
CA ARG A 305 -30.43 29.12 9.38
C ARG A 305 -31.05 27.74 9.14
N CYS A 306 -30.46 26.68 9.67
CA CYS A 306 -31.00 25.31 9.55
C CYS A 306 -32.36 25.18 10.23
N MET A 307 -32.52 25.71 11.45
CA MET A 307 -33.79 25.68 12.19
C MET A 307 -34.91 26.39 11.41
N ARG A 308 -34.64 27.58 10.87
CA ARG A 308 -35.61 28.31 10.04
C ARG A 308 -36.02 27.52 8.79
N ASN A 309 -35.05 26.89 8.11
CA ASN A 309 -35.33 26.06 6.95
C ASN A 309 -36.18 24.83 7.32
N ALA A 310 -35.83 24.13 8.40
CA ALA A 310 -36.60 23.00 8.91
C ALA A 310 -38.04 23.40 9.28
N LEU A 311 -38.23 24.57 9.91
CA LEU A 311 -39.55 25.08 10.26
C LEU A 311 -40.40 25.40 9.02
N ARG A 312 -39.81 26.02 7.97
CA ARG A 312 -40.51 26.30 6.71
C ARG A 312 -40.99 25.01 6.05
N GLU A 313 -40.15 23.99 6.01
CA GLU A 313 -40.51 22.68 5.45
C GLU A 313 -41.59 21.97 6.25
N HIS A 314 -41.52 22.04 7.58
CA HIS A 314 -42.56 21.48 8.44
C HIS A 314 -43.90 22.16 8.15
N LYS A 315 -43.96 23.49 8.13
CA LYS A 315 -45.19 24.24 7.82
C LYS A 315 -45.74 23.94 6.43
N ALA A 316 -44.87 23.71 5.43
CA ALA A 316 -45.29 23.35 4.08
C ALA A 316 -45.98 21.97 4.03
N ARG A 317 -45.53 21.00 4.83
CA ARG A 317 -46.16 19.65 4.88
C ARG A 317 -47.56 19.63 5.49
N TRP A 318 -47.88 20.58 6.38
CA TRP A 318 -49.17 20.67 7.06
C TRP A 318 -50.14 21.66 6.39
N ARG A 319 -49.78 22.21 5.23
CA ARG A 319 -50.63 23.09 4.41
C ARG A 319 -51.18 22.39 3.15
N LEU A 320 -50.93 21.09 3.03
CA LEU A 320 -51.50 20.17 2.03
C LEU A 320 -52.49 19.25 2.73
#